data_AF-A0A4Z9MJB1-F1
#
_entry.id   AF-A0A4Z9MJB1-F1
#
_cell.length_a   1.000
_cell.length_b   1.000
_cell.length_c   1.000
_cell.angle_alpha   90.00
_cell.angle_beta   90.00
_cell.angle_gamma   90.00
#
_symmetry.space_group_name_H-M   'P 1'
#
loop_
_entity.id
_entity.type
_entity.pdbx_description
1 polymer ?
#
loop_
_entity_poly.entity_id
_entity_poly.type
_entity_poly.pdbx_seq_one_letter_code
_entity_poly.pdbx_strand_id
1 'polypeptide(L)'
;RLGTPITGIPSTGYADTLTGGADTEELETWRARVMERYYWIPQGGADPDYVIWAKEIAGITRAWTFRHYKGTGTVGVMVATSNP
;
A
#
# COMPACT_ATOMS: atom_id res chain seq x y z
N ARG A 1 -12.12 -8.50 -25.55
CA ARG A 1 -12.19 -8.65 -27.02
C ARG A 1 -11.46 -7.48 -27.66
N LEU A 2 -10.61 -7.72 -28.65
CA LEU A 2 -9.97 -6.64 -29.40
C LEU A 2 -10.96 -5.92 -30.30
N GLY A 3 -10.91 -4.58 -30.34
CA GLY A 3 -11.76 -3.75 -31.21
C GLY A 3 -11.43 -3.88 -32.70
N THR A 4 -10.17 -4.21 -33.03
CA THR A 4 -9.70 -4.54 -34.37
C THR A 4 -8.83 -5.80 -34.29
N PRO A 5 -9.30 -6.96 -34.80
CA PRO A 5 -8.56 -8.20 -34.72
C PRO A 5 -7.38 -8.22 -35.72
N ILE A 6 -6.27 -8.81 -35.28
CA ILE A 6 -5.09 -9.08 -36.12
C ILE A 6 -5.18 -10.52 -36.61
N THR A 7 -4.99 -10.72 -37.92
CA THR A 7 -5.01 -12.06 -38.54
C THR A 7 -4.00 -12.99 -37.85
N GLY A 8 -4.46 -14.15 -37.41
CA GLY A 8 -3.64 -15.18 -36.76
C GLY A 8 -3.55 -15.08 -35.24
N ILE A 9 -4.15 -14.04 -34.61
CA ILE A 9 -4.16 -13.90 -33.15
C ILE A 9 -5.61 -14.01 -32.64
N PRO A 10 -5.88 -14.91 -31.66
CA PRO A 10 -7.21 -15.01 -31.06
C PRO A 10 -7.60 -13.69 -30.39
N SER A 11 -8.80 -13.18 -30.70
CA SER A 11 -9.28 -11.88 -30.23
C SER A 11 -9.78 -11.89 -28.77
N THR A 12 -9.74 -13.06 -28.13
CA THR A 12 -10.22 -13.34 -26.78
C THR A 12 -9.08 -13.92 -25.94
N GLY A 13 -8.69 -13.20 -24.89
CA GLY A 13 -7.91 -13.75 -23.78
C GLY A 13 -8.83 -14.17 -22.64
N TYR A 14 -8.55 -15.31 -22.02
CA TYR A 14 -9.23 -15.76 -20.81
C TYR A 14 -8.26 -15.56 -19.64
N ALA A 15 -8.70 -14.80 -18.64
CA ALA A 15 -8.06 -14.79 -17.32
C ALA A 15 -8.87 -15.73 -16.44
N ASP A 16 -8.20 -16.59 -15.66
CA ASP A 16 -8.84 -17.57 -14.79
C ASP A 16 -9.61 -16.85 -13.66
N THR A 17 -8.89 -16.07 -12.85
CA THR A 17 -9.44 -15.17 -11.84
C THR A 17 -8.65 -13.86 -11.82
N LEU A 18 -9.37 -12.73 -11.83
CA LEU A 18 -8.77 -11.43 -11.50
C LEU A 18 -8.94 -11.20 -10.00
N THR A 19 -7.83 -11.10 -9.28
CA THR A 19 -7.78 -10.78 -7.85
C THR A 19 -6.90 -9.54 -7.62
N GLY A 20 -7.12 -8.82 -6.52
CA GLY A 20 -6.31 -7.63 -6.18
C GLY A 20 -6.87 -6.29 -6.67
N GLY A 21 -8.13 -6.26 -7.08
CA GLY A 21 -8.87 -5.00 -7.21
C GLY A 21 -9.22 -4.45 -5.84
N ALA A 22 -9.05 -3.14 -5.65
CA ALA A 22 -9.62 -2.39 -4.55
C ALA A 22 -10.66 -1.42 -5.11
N ASP A 23 -11.68 -1.12 -4.31
CA ASP A 23 -12.62 -0.05 -4.66
C ASP A 23 -11.88 1.28 -4.82
N THR A 24 -12.51 2.22 -5.53
CA THR A 24 -11.96 3.57 -5.62
C THR A 24 -11.86 4.15 -4.22
N GLU A 25 -10.70 4.72 -3.87
CA GLU A 25 -10.48 5.33 -2.56
C GLU A 25 -11.53 6.42 -2.29
N GLU A 26 -12.06 6.43 -1.06
CA GLU A 26 -12.87 7.53 -0.54
C GLU A 26 -12.07 8.84 -0.51
N LEU A 27 -12.74 9.97 -0.79
CA LEU A 27 -12.08 11.27 -0.93
C LEU A 27 -11.27 11.67 0.31
N GLU A 28 -11.84 11.48 1.49
CA GLU A 28 -11.18 11.85 2.75
C GLU A 28 -10.02 10.91 3.10
N THR A 29 -10.11 9.63 2.73
CA THR A 29 -9.00 8.66 2.86
C THR A 29 -7.84 9.06 1.96
N TRP A 30 -8.12 9.37 0.69
CA TRP A 30 -7.13 9.86 -0.25
C TRP A 30 -6.48 11.16 0.24
N ARG A 31 -7.29 12.11 0.69
CA ARG A 31 -6.83 13.40 1.22
C ARG A 31 -5.91 13.23 2.42
N ALA A 32 -6.29 12.39 3.38
CA ALA A 32 -5.49 12.11 4.55
C ALA A 32 -4.12 11.53 4.17
N ARG A 33 -4.07 10.61 3.20
CA ARG A 33 -2.81 10.03 2.67
C ARG A 33 -1.92 11.09 2.03
N VAL A 34 -2.48 11.99 1.23
CA VAL A 34 -1.74 13.09 0.58
C VAL A 34 -1.19 14.06 1.63
N MET A 35 -2.01 14.47 2.60
CA MET A 35 -1.59 15.38 3.67
C MET A 35 -0.49 14.75 4.54
N GLU A 36 -0.62 13.48 4.89
CA GLU A 36 0.39 12.74 5.67
C GLU A 36 1.75 12.73 4.93
N ARG A 37 1.74 12.47 3.62
CA ARG A 37 2.96 12.50 2.79
C ARG A 37 3.56 13.90 2.64
N TYR A 38 2.72 14.93 2.63
CA TYR A 38 3.17 16.33 2.58
C TYR A 38 3.85 16.76 3.89
N TYR A 39 3.26 16.40 5.04
CA TYR A 39 3.84 16.72 6.35
C TYR A 39 5.13 15.95 6.63
N TRP A 40 5.21 14.69 6.21
CA TRP A 40 6.34 13.81 6.47
C TRP A 40 7.14 13.55 5.19
N ILE A 41 8.06 14.47 4.89
CA ILE A 41 9.00 14.32 3.79
C ILE A 41 9.86 13.06 4.07
N PRO A 42 9.98 12.12 3.11
CA PRO A 42 10.76 10.89 3.29
C PRO A 42 12.20 11.16 3.70
N GLN A 43 12.66 10.56 4.80
CA GLN A 43 14.02 10.75 5.33
C GLN A 43 14.91 9.51 5.17
N GLY A 44 14.37 8.44 4.59
CA GLY A 44 15.13 7.21 4.27
C GLY A 44 15.40 6.31 5.47
N GLY A 45 14.67 6.47 6.58
CA GLY A 45 14.82 5.64 7.78
C GLY A 45 14.50 6.34 9.10
N ALA A 46 13.78 7.46 9.08
CA ALA A 46 13.22 8.05 10.30
C ALA A 46 11.99 7.27 10.76
N ASP A 47 11.61 7.39 12.04
CA ASP A 47 10.44 6.67 12.58
C ASP A 47 9.16 6.83 11.74
N PRO A 48 8.82 8.03 11.21
CA PRO A 48 7.64 8.21 10.37
C PRO A 48 7.72 7.45 9.05
N ASP A 49 8.92 7.27 8.49
CA ASP A 49 9.10 6.54 7.22
C ASP A 49 8.61 5.09 7.37
N TYR A 50 8.98 4.43 8.47
CA TYR A 50 8.56 3.06 8.75
C TYR A 50 7.04 2.93 8.94
N VAL A 51 6.38 3.92 9.57
CA VAL A 51 4.91 3.94 9.72
C VAL A 51 4.24 4.09 8.35
N ILE A 52 4.72 5.02 7.52
CA ILE A 52 4.16 5.29 6.20
C ILE A 52 4.32 4.07 5.29
N TRP A 53 5.52 3.48 5.22
CA TRP A 53 5.77 2.27 4.43
C TRP A 53 4.89 1.10 4.87
N ALA A 54 4.66 0.93 6.17
CA ALA A 54 3.76 -0.11 6.66
C ALA A 54 2.30 0.13 6.23
N LYS A 55 1.83 1.38 6.27
CA LYS A 55 0.46 1.73 5.85
C LYS A 55 0.22 1.69 4.34
N GLU A 56 1.28 1.66 3.52
CA GLU A 56 1.17 1.47 2.06
C GLU A 56 0.70 0.04 1.69
N ILE A 57 0.83 -0.93 2.62
CA ILE A 57 0.36 -2.30 2.40
C ILE A 57 -1.14 -2.39 2.67
N ALA A 58 -1.89 -2.91 1.69
CA ALA A 58 -3.33 -3.12 1.81
C ALA A 58 -3.69 -3.97 3.05
N GLY A 59 -4.67 -3.51 3.81
CA GLY A 59 -5.14 -4.16 5.04
C GLY A 59 -4.48 -3.65 6.32
N ILE A 60 -3.36 -2.92 6.23
CA ILE A 60 -2.75 -2.24 7.38
C ILE A 60 -3.37 -0.86 7.54
N THR A 61 -3.93 -0.59 8.72
CA THR A 61 -4.67 0.65 8.99
C THR A 61 -3.97 1.52 10.02
N ARG A 62 -3.15 0.91 10.87
CA ARG A 62 -2.40 1.53 11.96
C ARG A 62 -1.04 0.88 12.06
N ALA A 63 -0.01 1.68 12.34
CA ALA A 63 1.34 1.19 12.56
C ALA A 63 2.07 2.05 13.60
N TRP A 64 3.02 1.43 14.31
CA TRP A 64 3.86 2.08 15.32
C TRP A 64 5.31 1.62 15.18
N THR A 65 6.23 2.58 15.26
CA THR A 65 7.67 2.33 15.18
C THR A 65 8.31 2.33 16.57
N PHE A 66 9.16 1.35 16.84
CA PHE A 66 9.90 1.18 18.08
C PHE A 66 11.41 1.14 17.80
N ARG A 67 12.14 2.12 18.30
CA ARG A 67 13.60 2.13 18.22
C ARG A 67 14.19 1.08 19.15
N HIS A 68 15.23 0.39 18.68
CA HIS A 68 16.00 -0.59 19.45
C HIS A 68 15.18 -1.78 19.98
N TYR A 69 14.11 -2.16 19.27
CA TYR A 69 13.18 -3.20 19.70
C TYR A 69 13.86 -4.54 20.06
N LYS A 70 14.93 -4.91 19.35
CA LYS A 70 15.78 -6.08 19.65
C LYS A 70 17.25 -5.70 19.90
N GLY A 71 17.49 -4.51 20.44
CA GLY A 71 18.84 -3.97 20.69
C GLY A 71 19.26 -2.88 19.71
N THR A 72 20.45 -2.31 19.93
CA THR A 72 20.98 -1.18 19.15
C THR A 72 21.04 -1.50 17.66
N GLY A 73 20.64 -0.55 16.81
CA GLY A 73 20.60 -0.73 15.34
C GLY A 73 19.36 -1.45 14.82
N THR A 74 18.44 -1.88 15.69
CA THR A 74 17.16 -2.49 15.25
C THR A 74 16.01 -1.50 15.29
N VAL A 75 15.04 -1.69 14.39
CA VAL A 75 13.76 -0.98 14.38
C VAL A 75 12.66 -2.04 14.37
N GLY A 76 11.73 -1.95 15.32
CA GLY A 76 10.51 -2.75 15.34
C GLY A 76 9.35 -1.96 14.75
N VAL A 77 8.52 -2.60 13.94
CA VAL A 77 7.28 -2.01 13.41
C VAL A 77 6.12 -2.92 13.79
N MET A 78 5.17 -2.39 14.56
CA MET A 78 3.94 -3.09 14.93
C MET A 78 2.83 -2.60 14.03
N VAL A 79 2.03 -3.53 13.48
CA VAL A 79 0.98 -3.21 12.51
C VAL A 79 -0.37 -3.76 13.00
N ALA A 80 -1.43 -3.03 12.72
CA ALA A 80 -2.80 -3.45 13.03
C ALA A 80 -3.76 -3.14 11.88
N THR A 81 -4.72 -4.02 11.71
CA THR A 81 -5.86 -3.83 10.81
C THR A 81 -7.06 -3.29 11.58
N SER A 82 -8.04 -2.72 10.89
CA SER A 82 -9.30 -2.23 11.51
C SER A 82 -10.28 -3.36 11.81
N ASN A 83 -9.99 -4.57 11.34
CA ASN A 83 -10.77 -5.77 11.67
C ASN A 83 -10.34 -6.31 13.05
N PRO A 84 -11.27 -6.60 13.98
CA PRO A 84 -10.94 -7.24 15.25
C PRO A 84 -10.29 -8.62 15.09
#